data_AF-A0A3C1LBP2-F1
#
_entry.id   AF-A0A3C1LBP2-F1
#
_cell.length_a   1.000
_cell.length_b   1.000
_cell.length_c   1.000
_cell.angle_alpha   90.00
_cell.angle_beta   90.00
_cell.angle_gamma   90.00
#
_symmetry.space_group_name_H-M   'P 1'
#
loop_
_entity.id
_entity.type
_entity.pdbx_description
1 polymer ?
#
loop_
_entity_poly.entity_id
_entity_poly.type
_entity_poly.pdbx_seq_one_letter_code
_entity_poly.pdbx_strand_id
1 'polypeptide(L)' 'MKSSAQVVVVGGGVVGASVLYHLTKAGWTDVVLLERKQLT' A
#
# COMPACT_ATOMS: atom_id res chain seq x y z
N MET A 1 11.26 -10.85 2.31
CA MET A 1 9.86 -10.40 2.11
C MET A 1 9.06 -10.78 3.33
N LYS A 2 8.15 -9.91 3.81
CA LYS A 2 7.19 -10.33 4.83
C LYS A 2 6.21 -11.34 4.21
N SER A 3 5.87 -12.40 4.94
CA SER A 3 4.89 -13.41 4.52
C SER A 3 3.44 -13.00 4.81
N SER A 4 3.26 -11.99 5.65
CA SER A 4 1.97 -11.41 6.01
C SER A 4 2.08 -9.89 6.15
N ALA A 5 0.96 -9.22 5.98
CA ALA A 5 0.75 -7.81 6.30
C ALA A 5 -0.68 -7.63 6.80
N GLN A 6 -0.94 -6.64 7.65
CA GLN A 6 -2.30 -6.28 8.05
C GLN A 6 -3.15 -5.83 6.86
N VAL A 7 -2.55 -5.11 5.91
CA VAL A 7 -3.20 -4.68 4.66
C VAL A 7 -2.24 -4.77 3.48
N VAL A 8 -2.74 -5.28 2.36
CA VAL A 8 -2.05 -5.24 1.06
C VAL A 8 -2.91 -4.44 0.08
N VAL A 9 -2.38 -3.31 -0.39
CA VAL A 9 -2.99 -2.49 -1.45
C VAL A 9 -2.42 -2.95 -2.79
N VAL A 10 -3.28 -3.41 -3.70
CA VAL A 10 -2.88 -3.91 -5.02
C VAL A 10 -3.21 -2.86 -6.08
N GLY A 11 -2.19 -2.36 -6.78
CA GLY A 11 -2.27 -1.31 -7.79
C GLY A 11 -1.63 0.01 -7.34
N GLY A 12 -0.59 0.44 -8.04
CA GLY A 12 0.25 1.59 -7.70
C GLY A 12 -0.09 2.91 -8.40
N GLY A 13 -1.32 3.07 -8.87
CA GLY A 13 -1.82 4.36 -9.37
C GLY A 13 -2.26 5.29 -8.24
N VAL A 14 -2.72 6.50 -8.61
CA VAL A 14 -3.10 7.56 -7.65
C VAL A 14 -4.05 7.10 -6.54
N VAL A 15 -5.01 6.23 -6.85
CA VAL A 15 -5.97 5.72 -5.86
C VAL A 15 -5.27 4.81 -4.86
N GLY A 16 -4.44 3.87 -5.31
CA GLY A 16 -3.73 2.94 -4.42
C GLY A 16 -2.71 3.66 -3.53
N ALA A 17 -1.96 4.62 -4.10
CA ALA A 17 -1.05 5.46 -3.34
C ALA A 17 -1.80 6.32 -2.31
N SER A 18 -2.95 6.89 -2.67
CA SER A 18 -3.80 7.66 -1.76
C SER A 18 -4.33 6.81 -0.60
N VAL A 19 -4.79 5.58 -0.88
CA VAL A 19 -5.25 4.64 0.16
C VAL A 19 -4.10 4.31 1.11
N LEU A 20 -2.93 3.94 0.58
CA LEU A 20 -1.75 3.65 1.40
C LEU A 20 -1.36 4.85 2.28
N TYR A 21 -1.33 6.06 1.71
CA TYR A 21 -1.02 7.29 2.44
C TYR A 21 -1.98 7.55 3.60
N HIS A 22 -3.29 7.40 3.37
CA HIS A 22 -4.27 7.64 4.43
C HIS A 22 -4.24 6.55 5.51
N LEU A 23 -3.93 5.30 5.17
CA LEU A 23 -3.70 4.24 6.15
C LEU A 23 -2.50 4.55 7.04
N THR A 24 -1.37 4.91 6.46
CA THR A 24 -0.17 5.25 7.25
C THR A 24 -0.37 6.52 8.07
N LYS A 25 -1.05 7.53 7.53
CA LYS A 25 -1.46 8.74 8.26
C LYS A 25 -2.39 8.45 9.43
N ALA A 26 -3.26 7.45 9.31
CA ALA A 26 -4.13 6.98 10.38
C ALA A 26 -3.39 6.11 11.42
N GLY A 27 -2.07 5.94 11.31
CA GLY A 27 -1.24 5.22 12.27
C GLY A 27 -1.05 3.74 11.97
N TRP A 28 -1.49 3.27 10.80
CA TRP A 28 -1.24 1.88 10.39
C TRP A 28 0.21 1.72 9.95
N THR A 29 0.91 0.75 10.53
CA THR A 29 2.36 0.56 10.33
C THR A 29 2.70 -0.69 9.53
N ASP A 30 1.79 -1.66 9.41
CA ASP A 30 2.00 -2.91 8.70
C ASP A 30 1.14 -2.99 7.42
N VAL A 31 1.37 -2.04 6.52
CA VAL A 31 0.69 -1.95 5.23
C VAL A 31 1.68 -2.03 4.08
N VAL A 32 1.31 -2.74 3.01
CA VAL A 32 2.17 -2.97 1.83
C VAL A 32 1.43 -2.54 0.58
N LEU A 33 2.13 -1.86 -0.35
CA LEU A 33 1.63 -1.62 -1.71
C LEU A 33 2.34 -2.55 -2.69
N LEU A 34 1.57 -3.23 -3.53
CA LEU A 34 2.07 -4.07 -4.61
C LEU A 34 1.65 -3.49 -5.96
N GLU A 35 2.62 -3.33 -6.86
CA GLU A 35 2.42 -2.91 -8.23
C GLU A 35 3.18 -3.87 -9.16
N ARG A 36 2.60 -4.15 -10.33
CA ARG A 36 3.13 -5.11 -11.32
C ARG A 36 4.40 -4.59 -12.01
N LYS A 37 4.50 -3.28 -12.26
CA LYS A 37 5.65 -2.68 -12.96
C LYS A 37 6.32 -1.56 -12.17
N GLN A 38 5.72 -0.37 -12.19
CA GLN A 38 6.21 0.84 -11.56
C GLN A 38 5.02 1.70 -11.15
N LEU A 39 5.22 2.61 -10.19
CA LEU A 39 4.19 3.58 -9.82
C LEU A 39 3.81 4.43 -11.05
N THR A 40 2.52 4.76 -11.14
CA THR A 40 1.95 5.67 -12.16
C THR A 40 1.54 6.96 -11.49
#